data_AF-A2FCZ2-F1
#
_entry.id   AF-A2FCZ2-F1
#
_cell.length_a   1.000
_cell.length_b   1.000
_cell.length_c   1.000
_cell.angle_alpha   90.00
_cell.angle_beta   90.00
_cell.angle_gamma   90.00
#
_symmetry.space_group_name_H-M   'P 1'
#
loop_
_entity.id
_entity.type
_entity.pdbx_description
1 polymer ?
#
loop_
_entity_poly.entity_id
_entity_poly.type
_entity_poly.pdbx_seq_one_letter_code
_entity_poly.pdbx_strand_id
1 'polypeptide(L)'
;MSLQTMKAYLYDLFCTVRSEVIRNWVNIGRQNKIKYSDFVRMTNFEDSVMFHINIPQDIVHHLETEAREVREYKGVYLFYSTFLLFTRGIELNEKDFDLIAQGAIYQILVNQCSCEFCYSYFTLLELSFIIEKLILPYLTKRKAPKDIIKVLEEISKDIQLKDDFWIGSYPDPHDYTVNFRYSNLDQFNPVKEQIKRNEMKSKIKSN
;
A
#
# COMPACT_ATOMS: atom_id res chain seq x y z
N MET A 1 -39.78 -18.29 -5.67
CA MET A 1 -38.81 -17.34 -6.24
C MET A 1 -37.86 -18.13 -7.12
N SER A 2 -37.64 -17.74 -8.38
CA SER A 2 -36.74 -18.50 -9.27
C SER A 2 -35.28 -18.21 -8.91
N LEU A 3 -34.37 -19.12 -9.29
CA LEU A 3 -32.92 -18.96 -9.09
C LEU A 3 -32.39 -17.67 -9.75
N GLN A 4 -32.95 -17.27 -10.89
CA GLN A 4 -32.63 -16.01 -11.57
C GLN A 4 -33.08 -14.79 -10.77
N THR A 5 -34.30 -14.81 -10.22
CA THR A 5 -34.79 -13.73 -9.36
C THR A 5 -33.93 -13.59 -8.09
N MET A 6 -33.46 -14.70 -7.54
CA MET A 6 -32.58 -14.69 -6.36
C MET A 6 -31.18 -14.12 -6.68
N LYS A 7 -30.62 -14.45 -7.84
CA LYS A 7 -29.36 -13.86 -8.32
C LYS A 7 -29.48 -12.35 -8.55
N ALA A 8 -30.56 -11.90 -9.20
CA ALA A 8 -30.82 -10.48 -9.42
C ALA A 8 -30.96 -9.74 -8.08
N TYR A 9 -31.74 -10.28 -7.14
CA TYR A 9 -31.90 -9.70 -5.81
C TYR A 9 -30.58 -9.62 -5.03
N LEU A 10 -29.77 -10.68 -5.05
CA LEU A 10 -28.46 -10.68 -4.38
C LEU A 10 -27.48 -9.71 -5.05
N TYR A 11 -27.55 -9.56 -6.38
CA TYR A 11 -26.74 -8.60 -7.12
C TYR A 11 -27.16 -7.16 -6.83
N ASP A 12 -28.46 -6.89 -6.78
CA ASP A 12 -29.00 -5.58 -6.39
C ASP A 12 -28.68 -5.24 -4.94
N LEU A 13 -28.77 -6.22 -4.03
CA LEU A 13 -28.37 -6.05 -2.64
C LEU A 13 -26.86 -5.80 -2.53
N PHE A 14 -26.04 -6.53 -3.28
CA PHE A 14 -24.60 -6.32 -3.36
C PHE A 14 -24.26 -4.91 -3.89
N CYS A 15 -24.90 -4.47 -4.98
CA CYS A 15 -24.73 -3.13 -5.53
C CYS A 15 -25.24 -2.05 -4.59
N THR A 16 -26.32 -2.29 -3.86
CA THR A 16 -26.90 -1.34 -2.88
C THR A 16 -25.97 -1.18 -1.67
N VAL A 17 -25.50 -2.27 -1.08
CA VAL A 17 -24.52 -2.25 0.01
C VAL A 17 -23.22 -1.60 -0.46
N ARG A 18 -22.75 -1.92 -1.67
CA ARG A 18 -21.57 -1.27 -2.27
C ARG A 18 -21.80 0.22 -2.48
N SER A 19 -22.98 0.63 -2.93
CA SER A 19 -23.36 2.04 -3.11
C SER A 19 -23.44 2.78 -1.78
N GLU A 20 -23.93 2.17 -0.70
CA GLU A 20 -23.94 2.79 0.62
C GLU A 20 -22.54 2.93 1.23
N VAL A 21 -21.70 1.89 1.07
CA VAL A 21 -20.28 1.96 1.44
C VAL A 21 -19.57 3.04 0.61
N ILE A 22 -19.76 3.07 -0.70
CA ILE A 22 -19.19 4.09 -1.60
C ILE A 22 -19.74 5.48 -1.28
N ARG A 23 -21.03 5.65 -0.99
CA ARG A 23 -21.62 6.94 -0.59
C ARG A 23 -21.01 7.44 0.71
N ASN A 24 -20.82 6.57 1.69
CA ASN A 24 -20.11 6.93 2.91
C ASN A 24 -18.66 7.31 2.61
N TRP A 25 -17.99 6.66 1.66
CA TRP A 25 -16.65 7.02 1.21
C TRP A 25 -16.58 8.38 0.49
N VAL A 26 -17.49 8.63 -0.45
CA VAL A 26 -17.64 9.91 -1.15
C VAL A 26 -18.01 11.02 -0.15
N ASN A 27 -18.84 10.72 0.85
CA ASN A 27 -19.17 11.66 1.91
C ASN A 27 -18.03 11.86 2.92
N ILE A 28 -17.21 10.85 3.22
CA ILE A 28 -15.97 11.00 4.00
C ILE A 28 -14.99 11.90 3.23
N GLY A 29 -14.87 11.75 1.90
CA GLY A 29 -14.09 12.65 1.05
C GLY A 29 -14.63 14.08 0.99
N ARG A 30 -15.92 14.30 1.31
CA ARG A 30 -16.53 15.64 1.47
C ARG A 30 -16.41 16.19 2.90
N GLN A 31 -16.39 15.34 3.92
CA GLN A 31 -16.32 15.74 5.34
C GLN A 31 -14.88 15.95 5.81
N ASN A 32 -13.93 15.16 5.31
CA ASN A 32 -12.52 15.49 5.38
C ASN A 32 -12.26 16.51 4.27
N LYS A 33 -12.15 17.79 4.63
CA LYS A 33 -11.48 18.77 3.76
C LYS A 33 -10.04 18.29 3.58
N ILE A 34 -9.81 17.41 2.61
CA ILE A 34 -8.47 17.05 2.17
C ILE A 34 -7.82 18.37 1.77
N LYS A 35 -6.78 18.77 2.50
CA LYS A 35 -5.94 19.90 2.10
C LYS A 35 -5.21 19.43 0.85
N TYR A 36 -5.63 19.91 -0.32
CA TYR A 36 -4.92 19.63 -1.54
C TYR A 36 -3.60 20.41 -1.51
N SER A 37 -2.50 19.70 -1.75
CA SER A 37 -1.18 20.30 -1.92
C SER A 37 -0.83 20.45 -3.40
N ASP A 38 0.24 21.18 -3.70
CA ASP A 38 0.73 21.38 -5.07
C ASP A 38 1.12 20.06 -5.77
N PHE A 39 1.27 18.96 -5.01
CA PHE A 39 1.65 17.65 -5.51
C PHE A 39 0.48 16.69 -5.71
N VAL A 40 -0.70 16.93 -5.12
CA VAL A 40 -1.79 15.94 -5.09
C VAL A 40 -3.09 16.52 -5.64
N ARG A 41 -3.60 15.92 -6.71
CA ARG A 41 -4.87 16.30 -7.34
C ARG A 41 -5.87 15.15 -7.27
N MET A 42 -7.10 15.45 -6.87
CA MET A 42 -8.20 14.49 -6.90
C MET A 42 -9.01 14.64 -8.18
N THR A 43 -9.32 13.51 -8.81
CA THR A 43 -10.13 13.43 -10.02
C THR A 43 -11.29 12.48 -9.77
N ASN A 44 -12.53 12.94 -10.00
CA ASN A 44 -13.70 12.08 -9.93
C ASN A 44 -13.86 11.37 -11.28
N PHE A 45 -13.91 10.04 -11.26
CA PHE A 45 -14.10 9.21 -12.44
C PHE A 45 -15.30 8.28 -12.23
N GLU A 46 -16.42 8.60 -12.89
CA GLU A 46 -17.70 7.90 -12.74
C GLU A 46 -18.11 7.74 -11.26
N ASP A 47 -18.03 6.51 -10.72
CA ASP A 47 -18.35 6.13 -9.35
C ASP A 47 -17.10 5.96 -8.45
N SER A 48 -15.94 6.41 -8.92
CA SER A 48 -14.64 6.25 -8.25
C SER A 48 -13.90 7.58 -8.08
N VAL A 49 -13.07 7.65 -7.05
CA VAL A 49 -12.17 8.78 -6.79
C VAL A 49 -10.75 8.31 -7.04
N MET A 50 -10.06 8.97 -7.97
CA MET A 50 -8.66 8.75 -8.27
C MET A 50 -7.82 9.94 -7.78
N PHE A 51 -6.61 9.65 -7.34
CA PHE A 51 -5.66 10.63 -6.83
C PHE A 51 -4.42 10.62 -7.71
N HIS A 52 -4.09 11.77 -8.26
CA HIS A 52 -2.93 12.01 -9.10
C HIS A 52 -1.87 12.64 -8.23
N ILE A 53 -0.69 12.01 -8.15
CA ILE A 53 0.47 12.54 -7.46
C ILE A 53 1.50 12.96 -8.49
N ASN A 54 1.84 14.23 -8.46
CA ASN A 54 2.83 14.86 -9.30
C ASN A 54 4.14 14.92 -8.53
N ILE A 55 5.00 13.93 -8.76
CA ILE A 55 6.35 13.90 -8.20
C ILE A 55 7.28 14.66 -9.16
N PRO A 56 8.04 15.67 -8.70
CA PRO A 56 8.97 16.38 -9.57
C PRO A 56 9.99 15.44 -10.22
N GLN A 57 10.34 15.72 -11.48
CA GLN A 57 11.07 14.75 -12.30
C GLN A 57 12.50 14.48 -11.80
N ASP A 58 13.15 15.45 -11.16
CA ASP A 58 14.45 15.26 -10.49
C ASP A 58 14.36 14.27 -9.32
N ILE A 59 13.25 14.28 -8.57
CA ILE A 59 12.97 13.30 -7.53
C ILE A 59 12.76 11.92 -8.14
N VAL A 60 11.99 11.83 -9.23
CA VAL A 60 11.78 10.57 -9.97
C VAL A 60 13.12 9.98 -10.42
N HIS A 61 13.97 10.77 -11.09
CA HIS A 61 15.29 10.30 -11.53
C HIS A 61 16.16 9.83 -10.37
N HIS A 62 16.12 10.52 -9.22
CA HIS A 62 16.86 10.05 -8.05
C HIS A 62 16.33 8.70 -7.54
N LEU A 63 15.01 8.57 -7.41
CA LEU A 63 14.38 7.32 -7.01
C LEU A 63 14.72 6.17 -7.96
N GLU A 64 14.80 6.41 -9.27
CA GLU A 64 15.24 5.42 -10.25
C GLU A 64 16.65 4.89 -9.97
N THR A 65 17.58 5.73 -9.50
CA THR A 65 18.94 5.30 -9.14
C THR A 65 19.00 4.43 -7.89
N GLU A 66 17.99 4.52 -7.03
CA GLU A 66 17.87 3.76 -5.79
C GLU A 66 16.96 2.53 -5.94
N ALA A 67 16.17 2.46 -7.01
CA ALA A 67 15.20 1.40 -7.26
C ALA A 67 15.88 0.07 -7.61
N ARG A 68 15.29 -1.02 -7.11
CA ARG A 68 15.70 -2.38 -7.51
C ARG A 68 14.46 -3.25 -7.67
N GLU A 69 14.33 -3.92 -8.81
CA GLU A 69 13.28 -4.92 -8.97
C GLU A 69 13.51 -6.09 -8.00
N VAL A 70 12.54 -6.33 -7.13
CA VAL A 70 12.51 -7.48 -6.22
C VAL A 70 11.14 -8.14 -6.36
N ARG A 71 11.11 -9.32 -6.97
CA ARG A 71 9.87 -10.08 -7.20
C ARG A 71 9.47 -10.93 -6.00
N GLU A 72 10.44 -11.37 -5.22
CA GLU A 72 10.22 -12.26 -4.09
C GLU A 72 11.22 -11.98 -2.97
N TYR A 73 10.77 -12.09 -1.73
CA TYR A 73 11.61 -12.09 -0.55
C TYR A 73 11.23 -13.26 0.36
N LYS A 74 12.18 -14.18 0.59
CA LYS A 74 12.00 -15.38 1.45
C LYS A 74 10.73 -16.18 1.13
N GLY A 75 10.44 -16.41 -0.15
CA GLY A 75 9.24 -17.15 -0.58
C GLY A 75 7.93 -16.36 -0.48
N VAL A 76 8.00 -15.04 -0.27
CA VAL A 76 6.86 -14.12 -0.33
C VAL A 76 6.97 -13.30 -1.61
N TYR A 77 5.97 -13.43 -2.48
CA TYR A 77 5.89 -12.63 -3.70
C TYR A 77 5.63 -11.16 -3.33
N LEU A 78 6.42 -10.25 -3.91
CA LEU A 78 6.35 -8.84 -3.61
C LEU A 78 5.57 -8.09 -4.71
N PHE A 79 4.43 -7.54 -4.32
CA PHE A 79 3.65 -6.59 -5.10
C PHE A 79 3.33 -5.38 -4.22
N TYR A 80 2.79 -4.32 -4.83
CA TYR A 80 2.60 -3.01 -4.18
C TYR A 80 2.08 -3.09 -2.73
N SER A 81 0.92 -3.73 -2.49
CA SER A 81 0.34 -3.79 -1.15
C SER A 81 1.06 -4.75 -0.19
N THR A 82 1.97 -5.60 -0.68
CA THR A 82 2.83 -6.40 0.21
C THR A 82 3.83 -5.51 0.94
N PHE A 83 4.31 -4.43 0.33
CA PHE A 83 5.29 -3.54 0.95
C PHE A 83 4.73 -2.86 2.20
N LEU A 84 3.44 -2.53 2.23
CA LEU A 84 2.77 -2.05 3.44
C LEU A 84 2.91 -3.04 4.60
N LEU A 85 2.90 -4.35 4.34
CA LEU A 85 3.02 -5.35 5.40
C LEU A 85 4.43 -5.37 6.01
N PHE A 86 5.44 -4.80 5.36
CA PHE A 86 6.78 -4.67 5.94
C PHE A 86 6.96 -3.40 6.77
N THR A 87 6.01 -2.47 6.80
CA THR A 87 6.14 -1.21 7.55
C THR A 87 5.89 -1.41 9.05
N ARG A 88 5.35 -2.56 9.47
CA ARG A 88 4.89 -2.80 10.85
C ARG A 88 4.91 -4.28 11.25
N GLY A 89 5.26 -4.58 12.50
CA GLY A 89 5.23 -5.95 13.06
C GLY A 89 6.31 -6.93 12.59
N ILE A 90 7.21 -6.49 11.70
CA ILE A 90 8.36 -7.26 11.21
C ILE A 90 9.65 -6.53 11.57
N GLU A 91 10.56 -7.23 12.24
CA GLU A 91 11.92 -6.76 12.45
C GLU A 91 12.79 -7.24 11.27
N LEU A 92 13.32 -6.29 10.50
CA LEU A 92 14.24 -6.55 9.41
C LEU A 92 15.66 -6.18 9.85
N ASN A 93 16.64 -7.01 9.50
CA ASN A 93 18.02 -6.58 9.58
C ASN A 93 18.29 -5.51 8.51
N GLU A 94 19.42 -4.83 8.63
CA GLU A 94 19.78 -3.70 7.78
C GLU A 94 19.77 -4.04 6.27
N LYS A 95 20.29 -5.20 5.88
CA LYS A 95 20.37 -5.63 4.48
C LYS A 95 18.98 -5.94 3.92
N ASP A 96 18.16 -6.63 4.69
CA ASP A 96 16.80 -7.00 4.29
C ASP A 96 15.91 -5.76 4.23
N PHE A 97 16.08 -4.81 5.16
CA PHE A 97 15.40 -3.52 5.13
C PHE A 97 15.72 -2.75 3.85
N ASP A 98 17.01 -2.61 3.51
CA ASP A 98 17.44 -1.90 2.30
C ASP A 98 16.84 -2.55 1.05
N LEU A 99 16.87 -3.88 0.93
CA LEU A 99 16.29 -4.60 -0.20
C LEU A 99 14.78 -4.33 -0.36
N ILE A 100 14.04 -4.33 0.75
CA ILE A 100 12.59 -4.11 0.76
C ILE A 100 12.27 -2.66 0.41
N ALA A 101 13.03 -1.70 0.93
CA ALA A 101 12.86 -0.28 0.59
C ALA A 101 13.13 -0.02 -0.90
N GLN A 102 14.21 -0.57 -1.46
CA GLN A 102 14.53 -0.46 -2.89
C GLN A 102 13.44 -1.09 -3.78
N GLY A 103 12.89 -2.23 -3.34
CA GLY A 103 11.75 -2.88 -4.00
C GLY A 103 10.48 -2.03 -3.96
N ALA A 104 10.21 -1.36 -2.84
CA ALA A 104 9.08 -0.45 -2.70
C ALA A 104 9.21 0.76 -3.65
N ILE A 105 10.41 1.34 -3.74
CA ILE A 105 10.70 2.43 -4.70
C ILE A 105 10.43 1.96 -6.14
N TYR A 106 10.95 0.79 -6.51
CA TYR A 106 10.72 0.22 -7.84
C TYR A 106 9.22 0.06 -8.15
N GLN A 107 8.44 -0.51 -7.22
CA GLN A 107 7.00 -0.70 -7.43
C GLN A 107 6.22 0.60 -7.59
N ILE A 108 6.61 1.67 -6.89
CA ILE A 108 5.98 2.99 -7.06
C ILE A 108 6.25 3.51 -8.48
N LEU A 109 7.51 3.44 -8.93
CA LEU A 109 7.94 3.97 -10.22
C LEU A 109 7.30 3.25 -11.41
N VAL A 110 7.17 1.91 -11.37
CA VAL A 110 6.56 1.16 -12.48
C VAL A 110 5.05 1.33 -12.62
N ASN A 111 4.39 1.94 -11.63
CA ASN A 111 2.96 2.28 -11.69
C ASN A 111 2.70 3.68 -12.28
N GLN A 112 3.72 4.34 -12.86
CA GLN A 112 3.56 5.64 -13.51
C GLN A 112 2.75 5.54 -14.82
N CYS A 113 1.75 6.41 -14.98
CA CYS A 113 1.01 6.58 -16.24
C CYS A 113 1.25 8.00 -16.76
N SER A 114 1.89 8.13 -17.93
CA SER A 114 1.95 9.40 -18.69
C SER A 114 2.32 10.64 -17.85
N CYS A 115 3.44 10.54 -17.12
CA CYS A 115 4.02 11.60 -16.28
C CYS A 115 3.33 11.84 -14.92
N GLU A 116 2.25 11.14 -14.58
CA GLU A 116 1.58 11.24 -13.28
C GLU A 116 1.44 9.87 -12.63
N PHE A 117 1.42 9.83 -11.30
CA PHE A 117 1.13 8.61 -10.54
C PHE A 117 -0.33 8.61 -10.13
N CYS A 118 -1.12 7.65 -10.62
CA CYS A 118 -2.56 7.61 -10.39
C CYS A 118 -2.94 6.47 -9.45
N TYR A 119 -3.57 6.79 -8.33
CA TYR A 119 -3.88 5.86 -7.25
C TYR A 119 -5.36 5.89 -6.87
N SER A 120 -5.89 4.72 -6.53
CA SER A 120 -7.16 4.64 -5.79
C SER A 120 -6.97 5.16 -4.36
N TYR A 121 -8.04 5.53 -3.67
CA TYR A 121 -7.98 5.96 -2.26
C TYR A 121 -7.24 4.97 -1.35
N PHE A 122 -7.48 3.65 -1.50
CA PHE A 122 -6.82 2.64 -0.68
C PHE A 122 -5.32 2.61 -0.96
N THR A 123 -4.95 2.56 -2.24
CA THR A 123 -3.55 2.56 -2.68
C THR A 123 -2.81 3.82 -2.23
N LEU A 124 -3.49 4.97 -2.21
CA LEU A 124 -2.97 6.24 -1.72
C LEU A 124 -2.67 6.20 -0.21
N LEU A 125 -3.58 5.63 0.60
CA LEU A 125 -3.34 5.43 2.03
C LEU A 125 -2.11 4.56 2.25
N GLU A 126 -2.02 3.44 1.54
CA GLU A 126 -0.87 2.53 1.64
C GLU A 126 0.44 3.24 1.26
N LEU A 127 0.40 4.09 0.22
CA LEU A 127 1.55 4.85 -0.25
C LEU A 127 2.14 5.73 0.85
N SER A 128 1.28 6.42 1.61
CA SER A 128 1.72 7.29 2.71
C SER A 128 2.63 6.54 3.69
N PHE A 129 2.23 5.35 4.12
CA PHE A 129 2.97 4.53 5.07
C PHE A 129 4.22 3.91 4.44
N ILE A 130 4.16 3.51 3.18
CA ILE A 130 5.33 2.97 2.47
C ILE A 130 6.41 4.05 2.34
N ILE A 131 6.04 5.28 1.96
CA ILE A 131 6.98 6.40 1.89
C ILE A 131 7.55 6.69 3.27
N GLU A 132 6.68 6.88 4.28
CA GLU A 132 7.07 7.25 5.64
C GLU A 132 7.97 6.22 6.33
N LYS A 133 7.65 4.92 6.20
CA LYS A 133 8.25 3.87 7.02
C LYS A 133 9.32 3.05 6.32
N LEU A 134 9.36 3.04 4.97
CA LEU A 134 10.36 2.30 4.21
C LEU A 134 11.30 3.24 3.45
N ILE A 135 10.74 4.10 2.60
CA ILE A 135 11.53 4.87 1.62
C ILE A 135 12.30 6.00 2.31
N LEU A 136 11.64 6.83 3.13
CA LEU A 136 12.29 7.94 3.81
C LEU A 136 13.42 7.50 4.75
N PRO A 137 13.26 6.48 5.61
CA PRO A 137 14.35 6.00 6.45
C PRO A 137 15.53 5.45 5.62
N TYR A 138 15.24 4.72 4.53
CA TYR A 138 16.26 4.22 3.61
C TYR A 138 17.04 5.37 2.95
N LEU A 139 16.37 6.34 2.35
CA LEU A 139 17.02 7.48 1.67
C LEU A 139 17.81 8.35 2.66
N THR A 140 17.28 8.55 3.87
CA THR A 140 17.98 9.29 4.94
C THR A 140 19.28 8.60 5.34
N LYS A 141 19.24 7.27 5.52
CA LYS A 141 20.42 6.45 5.79
C LYS A 141 21.44 6.54 4.65
N ARG A 142 20.98 6.55 3.41
CA ARG A 142 21.81 6.70 2.19
C ARG A 142 22.32 8.13 1.96
N LYS A 143 21.93 9.08 2.82
CA LYS A 143 22.29 10.51 2.72
C LYS A 143 21.82 11.14 1.40
N ALA A 144 20.62 10.80 0.97
CA ALA A 144 19.98 11.45 -0.16
C ALA A 144 19.90 12.98 0.05
N PRO A 145 19.87 13.79 -1.03
CA PRO A 145 19.78 15.24 -0.92
C PRO A 145 18.57 15.67 -0.07
N LYS A 146 18.75 16.70 0.76
CA LYS A 146 17.73 17.16 1.71
C LYS A 146 16.42 17.56 1.04
N ASP A 147 16.49 18.15 -0.15
CA ASP A 147 15.31 18.58 -0.88
C ASP A 147 14.46 17.38 -1.31
N ILE A 148 15.10 16.25 -1.66
CA ILE A 148 14.41 15.00 -1.98
C ILE A 148 13.68 14.43 -0.78
N ILE A 149 14.37 14.36 0.36
CA ILE A 149 13.77 13.92 1.62
C ILE A 149 12.58 14.81 1.98
N LYS A 150 12.74 16.13 1.88
CA LYS A 150 11.68 17.09 2.22
C LYS A 150 10.45 16.93 1.32
N VAL A 151 10.62 16.81 0.00
CA VAL A 151 9.49 16.63 -0.92
C VAL A 151 8.74 15.33 -0.61
N LEU A 152 9.45 14.22 -0.38
CA LEU A 152 8.82 12.95 -0.05
C LEU A 152 8.13 12.97 1.33
N GLU A 153 8.68 13.69 2.30
CA GLU A 153 8.02 13.94 3.59
C GLU A 153 6.72 14.73 3.44
N GLU A 154 6.73 15.79 2.62
CA GLU A 154 5.54 16.60 2.34
C GLU A 154 4.47 15.76 1.63
N ILE A 155 4.84 15.05 0.56
CA ILE A 155 3.93 14.13 -0.15
C ILE A 155 3.34 13.10 0.81
N SER A 156 4.19 12.44 1.60
CA SER A 156 3.76 11.41 2.57
C SER A 156 2.72 11.97 3.55
N LYS A 157 2.93 13.17 4.08
CA LYS A 157 2.00 13.82 5.02
C LYS A 157 0.70 14.23 4.35
N ASP A 158 0.76 14.76 3.14
CA ASP A 158 -0.41 15.23 2.41
C ASP A 158 -1.35 14.07 2.03
N ILE A 159 -0.79 12.89 1.74
CA ILE A 159 -1.56 11.70 1.34
C ILE A 159 -1.90 10.78 2.53
N GLN A 160 -1.40 11.06 3.73
CA GLN A 160 -1.74 10.31 4.95
C GLN A 160 -3.11 10.74 5.51
N LEU A 161 -4.19 10.25 4.89
CA LEU A 161 -5.55 10.65 5.26
C LEU A 161 -6.07 10.00 6.55
N LYS A 162 -5.48 8.88 6.97
CA LYS A 162 -5.86 8.09 8.16
C LYS A 162 -4.65 7.36 8.75
N ASP A 163 -4.61 7.26 10.07
CA ASP A 163 -3.55 6.51 10.78
C ASP A 163 -3.80 5.00 10.85
N ASP A 164 -5.05 4.57 10.62
CA ASP A 164 -5.43 3.16 10.59
C ASP A 164 -6.57 2.93 9.59
N PHE A 165 -6.46 1.85 8.83
CA PHE A 165 -7.35 1.53 7.71
C PHE A 165 -7.36 0.02 7.45
N TRP A 166 -8.35 -0.43 6.69
CA TRP A 166 -8.44 -1.83 6.28
C TRP A 166 -7.40 -2.12 5.20
N ILE A 167 -6.59 -3.15 5.40
CA ILE A 167 -5.44 -3.49 4.53
C ILE A 167 -5.65 -4.76 3.71
N GLY A 168 -6.74 -5.49 3.95
CA GLY A 168 -7.03 -6.72 3.24
C GLY A 168 -7.66 -7.77 4.13
N SER A 169 -7.89 -8.94 3.52
CA SER A 169 -8.23 -10.15 4.25
C SER A 169 -7.09 -11.15 4.13
N TYR A 170 -6.64 -11.69 5.26
CA TYR A 170 -5.55 -12.66 5.32
C TYR A 170 -5.99 -13.90 6.09
N PRO A 171 -5.42 -15.08 5.80
CA PRO A 171 -5.65 -16.27 6.60
C PRO A 171 -5.07 -16.09 8.00
N ASP A 172 -5.87 -16.36 9.02
CA ASP A 172 -5.43 -16.44 10.40
C ASP A 172 -4.70 -17.77 10.67
N PRO A 173 -4.19 -18.02 11.89
CA PRO A 173 -3.53 -19.28 12.24
C PRO A 173 -4.40 -20.55 12.07
N HIS A 174 -5.72 -20.41 11.98
CA HIS A 174 -6.67 -21.49 11.76
C HIS A 174 -7.15 -21.57 10.30
N ASP A 175 -6.47 -20.85 9.40
CA ASP A 175 -6.74 -20.72 7.97
C ASP A 175 -8.13 -20.13 7.64
N TYR A 176 -8.73 -19.37 8.57
CA TYR A 176 -9.91 -18.55 8.28
C TYR A 176 -9.49 -17.19 7.71
N THR A 177 -10.18 -16.74 6.65
CA THR A 177 -9.97 -15.41 6.09
C THR A 177 -10.56 -14.36 7.04
N VAL A 178 -9.70 -13.54 7.64
CA VAL A 178 -10.09 -12.47 8.56
C VAL A 178 -9.76 -11.12 7.94
N ASN A 179 -10.62 -10.13 8.17
CA ASN A 179 -10.38 -8.75 7.76
C ASN A 179 -9.38 -8.07 8.70
N PHE A 180 -8.29 -7.56 8.16
CA PHE A 180 -7.22 -6.92 8.94
C PHE A 180 -7.25 -5.41 8.78
N ARG A 181 -7.02 -4.72 9.89
CA ARG A 181 -6.62 -3.31 9.90
C ARG A 181 -5.12 -3.19 9.99
N TYR A 182 -4.57 -2.06 9.55
CA TYR A 182 -3.15 -1.76 9.63
C TYR A 182 -2.61 -1.88 11.07
N SER A 183 -3.38 -1.42 12.05
CA SER A 183 -3.07 -1.52 13.48
C SER A 183 -2.92 -2.97 13.99
N ASN A 184 -3.49 -3.97 13.32
CA ASN A 184 -3.37 -5.37 13.73
C ASN A 184 -1.99 -5.98 13.41
N LEU A 185 -1.19 -5.34 12.55
CA LEU A 185 0.09 -5.90 12.08
C LEU A 185 1.12 -6.12 13.20
N ASP A 186 1.06 -5.38 14.30
CA ASP A 186 1.95 -5.61 15.46
C ASP A 186 1.67 -6.95 16.15
N GLN A 187 0.39 -7.34 16.20
CA GLN A 187 -0.04 -8.58 16.85
C GLN A 187 0.09 -9.77 15.90
N PHE A 188 -0.30 -9.58 14.65
CA PHE A 188 -0.24 -10.61 13.63
C PHE A 188 0.08 -9.98 12.28
N ASN A 189 1.21 -10.40 11.71
CA ASN A 189 1.62 -9.99 10.39
C ASN A 189 1.63 -11.22 9.45
N PRO A 190 0.79 -11.26 8.40
CA PRO A 190 0.66 -12.42 7.54
C PRO A 190 1.96 -12.75 6.77
N VAL A 191 2.73 -11.72 6.39
CA VAL A 191 4.03 -11.91 5.73
C VAL A 191 5.04 -12.53 6.69
N LYS A 192 5.05 -12.09 7.95
CA LYS A 192 5.92 -12.68 9.00
C LYS A 192 5.63 -14.18 9.17
N GLU A 193 4.37 -14.55 9.24
CA GLU A 193 3.97 -15.94 9.40
C GLU A 193 4.27 -16.78 8.15
N GLN A 194 4.09 -16.22 6.96
CA GLN A 194 4.46 -16.89 5.72
C GLN A 194 5.98 -17.14 5.63
N ILE A 195 6.81 -16.15 5.97
CA ILE A 195 8.27 -16.30 6.00
C ILE A 195 8.67 -17.42 6.96
N LYS A 196 8.13 -17.44 8.19
CA LYS A 196 8.39 -18.51 9.16
C LYS A 196 8.02 -19.89 8.61
N ARG A 197 6.84 -20.03 8.01
CA ARG A 197 6.37 -21.29 7.40
C ARG A 197 7.31 -21.75 6.27
N ASN A 198 7.78 -20.82 5.43
CA ASN A 198 8.71 -21.12 4.34
C ASN A 198 10.08 -21.58 4.86
N GLU A 199 10.63 -20.91 5.88
CA GLU A 199 11.91 -21.27 6.51
C GLU A 199 11.84 -22.63 7.23
N MET A 200 10.67 -23.01 7.78
CA MET A 200 10.47 -24.36 8.34
C MET A 200 10.44 -25.43 7.25
N LYS A 201 9.71 -25.18 6.15
CA LYS A 201 9.62 -26.12 5.02
C LYS A 201 10.97 -26.35 4.34
N SER A 202 11.81 -25.31 4.23
CA SER A 202 13.14 -25.46 3.63
C SER A 202 14.05 -26.34 4.49
N LYS A 203 14.02 -26.20 5.82
CA LYS A 203 14.82 -27.02 6.75
C LYS A 203 14.46 -28.51 6.69
N ILE A 204 13.17 -28.83 6.52
CA ILE A 204 12.71 -30.23 6.41
C ILE A 204 13.21 -30.88 5.12
N LYS A 205 13.33 -30.11 4.02
CA LYS A 205 13.81 -30.62 2.72
C LYS A 205 15.33 -30.77 2.63
N SER A 206 16.08 -30.22 3.59
CA SER A 206 17.55 -30.26 3.61
C SER A 206 18.13 -31.37 4.50
N ASN A 207 17.28 -32.16 5.14
CA ASN A 207 17.62 -33.37 5.91
C ASN A 207 17.15 -34.62 5.15
#